data_AF-A0A956ZD31-F1
#
_entry.id   AF-A0A956ZD31-F1
#
_cell.length_a   1.000
_cell.length_b   1.000
_cell.length_c   1.000
_cell.angle_alpha   90.00
_cell.angle_beta   90.00
_cell.angle_gamma   90.00
#
_symmetry.space_group_name_H-M   'P 1'
#
loop_
_entity.id
_entity.type
_entity.pdbx_description
1 polymer ?
#
loop_
_entity_poly.entity_id
_entity_poly.type
_entity_poly.pdbx_seq_one_letter_code
_entity_poly.pdbx_strand_id
1 'polypeptide(L)'
;MSEIFDHGPGTWKSQLPTTGFDSVADILARLVPGREKAIIEIAEYALVKIDSAFELQDECELEYLVDAYLGLHLDACCKLKPDPVALGARLAELRRQTEWGFFDGPPAGYGDVLGKDGISAFLSEPKVSC
;
A
#
# COMPACT_ATOMS: atom_id res chain seq x y z
N MET A 1 20.12 -33.54 -10.33
CA MET A 1 19.10 -33.21 -9.31
C MET A 1 19.77 -32.28 -8.33
N SER A 2 19.52 -30.98 -8.40
CA SER A 2 19.97 -30.04 -7.36
C SER A 2 19.10 -30.23 -6.13
N GLU A 3 19.72 -30.48 -4.97
CA GLU A 3 19.02 -30.50 -3.69
C GLU A 3 18.38 -29.14 -3.44
N ILE A 4 17.07 -29.15 -3.18
CA ILE A 4 16.38 -27.99 -2.62
C ILE A 4 16.75 -27.96 -1.14
N PHE A 5 17.51 -26.95 -0.73
CA PHE A 5 17.88 -26.76 0.65
C PHE A 5 16.75 -25.99 1.34
N ASP A 6 15.98 -26.69 2.17
CA ASP A 6 14.96 -26.08 3.00
C ASP A 6 15.65 -25.31 4.14
N HIS A 7 15.59 -23.98 4.04
CA HIS A 7 16.14 -23.08 5.04
C HIS A 7 15.29 -23.04 6.32
N GLY A 8 14.09 -23.62 6.33
CA GLY A 8 13.17 -23.47 7.45
C GLY A 8 12.68 -22.02 7.62
N PRO A 9 11.54 -21.82 8.31
CA PRO A 9 10.99 -20.48 8.50
C PRO A 9 11.96 -19.59 9.30
N GLY A 10 12.39 -18.48 8.69
CA GLY A 10 13.16 -17.42 9.35
C GLY A 10 14.70 -17.58 9.38
N THR A 11 15.30 -18.49 8.59
CA THR A 11 16.78 -18.51 8.44
C THR A 11 17.30 -17.75 7.22
N TRP A 12 16.40 -17.10 6.46
CA TRP A 12 16.81 -16.10 5.49
C TRP A 12 17.51 -14.96 6.23
N LYS A 13 18.77 -14.68 5.86
CA LYS A 13 19.40 -13.40 6.20
C LYS A 13 18.92 -12.41 5.14
N SER A 14 17.79 -11.76 5.41
CA SER A 14 17.32 -10.72 4.51
C SER A 14 18.36 -9.63 4.42
N GLN A 15 18.68 -9.26 3.19
CA GLN A 15 19.49 -8.09 2.92
C GLN A 15 18.64 -6.81 2.93
N LEU A 16 17.32 -6.91 3.13
CA LEU A 16 16.44 -5.76 3.15
C LEU A 16 16.65 -4.97 4.44
N PRO A 17 16.88 -3.66 4.35
CA PRO A 17 16.62 -2.77 5.46
C PRO A 17 15.10 -2.50 5.52
N THR A 18 14.26 -3.54 5.62
CA THR A 18 12.81 -3.38 5.89
C THR A 18 12.60 -2.61 7.18
N THR A 19 13.51 -2.79 8.15
CA THR A 19 13.63 -1.97 9.36
C THR A 19 13.67 -0.47 9.06
N GLY A 20 14.22 -0.04 7.92
CA GLY A 20 14.23 1.37 7.49
C GLY A 20 12.84 1.87 7.09
N PHE A 21 12.08 1.07 6.33
CA PHE A 21 10.69 1.38 5.97
C PHE A 21 9.78 1.35 7.19
N ASP A 22 9.90 0.32 8.04
CA ASP A 22 9.17 0.21 9.30
C ASP A 22 9.45 1.40 10.21
N SER A 23 10.72 1.78 10.35
CA SER A 23 11.12 2.94 11.14
C SER A 23 10.50 4.23 10.59
N VAL A 24 10.42 4.38 9.26
CA VAL A 24 9.76 5.54 8.64
C VAL A 24 8.26 5.52 8.91
N ALA A 25 7.58 4.39 8.74
CA ALA A 25 6.16 4.26 9.03
C ALA A 25 5.86 4.60 10.50
N ASP A 26 6.63 4.05 11.44
CA ASP A 26 6.53 4.34 12.88
C ASP A 26 6.75 5.82 13.20
N ILE A 27 7.77 6.44 12.59
CA ILE A 27 8.07 7.86 12.78
C ILE A 27 6.93 8.73 12.21
N LEU A 28 6.39 8.40 11.04
CA LEU A 28 5.28 9.12 10.44
C LEU A 28 4.02 9.04 11.30
N ALA A 29 3.68 7.84 11.79
CA ALA A 29 2.55 7.64 12.68
C ALA A 29 2.67 8.44 13.99
N ARG A 30 3.90 8.60 14.51
CA ARG A 30 4.16 9.29 15.78
C ARG A 30 4.33 10.80 15.66
N LEU A 31 5.03 11.29 14.64
CA LEU A 31 5.48 12.70 14.55
C LEU A 31 4.58 13.58 13.69
N VAL A 32 3.68 12.99 12.90
CA VAL A 32 2.84 13.72 11.95
C VAL A 32 1.34 13.83 12.36
N PRO A 33 0.93 13.88 13.65
CA PRO A 33 -0.46 14.24 14.00
C PRO A 33 -0.88 15.57 13.38
N GLY A 34 -2.07 15.63 12.77
CA GLY A 34 -2.58 16.83 12.12
C GLY A 34 -1.98 17.13 10.73
N ARG A 35 -1.20 16.20 10.16
CA ARG A 35 -0.80 16.25 8.74
C ARG A 35 -1.16 14.97 8.00
N GLU A 36 -2.39 14.51 8.20
CA GLU A 36 -2.96 13.31 7.59
C GLU A 36 -2.82 13.34 6.06
N LYS A 37 -2.99 14.51 5.44
CA LYS A 37 -2.77 14.67 3.98
C LYS A 37 -1.36 14.26 3.56
N ALA A 38 -0.34 14.68 4.30
CA ALA A 38 1.05 14.32 3.99
C ALA A 38 1.31 12.83 4.22
N ILE A 39 0.71 12.24 5.27
CA ILE A 39 0.80 10.80 5.53
C ILE A 39 0.21 10.00 4.37
N ILE A 40 -0.97 10.40 3.87
CA ILE A 40 -1.60 9.78 2.70
C ILE A 40 -0.65 9.83 1.50
N GLU A 41 -0.13 11.01 1.14
CA GLU A 41 0.76 11.18 -0.02
C GLU A 41 2.06 10.36 0.12
N ILE A 42 2.64 10.27 1.32
CA ILE A 42 3.86 9.48 1.55
C ILE A 42 3.56 7.98 1.48
N ALA A 43 2.44 7.53 2.04
CA ALA A 43 2.06 6.12 2.00
C ALA A 43 1.79 5.65 0.56
N GLU A 44 1.10 6.47 -0.24
CA GLU A 44 0.89 6.20 -1.66
C GLU A 44 2.21 6.08 -2.43
N TYR A 45 3.14 7.01 -2.20
CA TYR A 45 4.46 6.94 -2.81
C TYR A 45 5.23 5.69 -2.40
N ALA A 46 5.19 5.33 -1.11
CA ALA A 46 5.87 4.15 -0.58
C ALA A 46 5.32 2.86 -1.21
N LEU A 47 4.00 2.72 -1.33
CA LEU A 47 3.38 1.53 -1.93
C LEU A 47 3.84 1.31 -3.38
N VAL A 48 3.93 2.37 -4.18
CA VAL A 48 4.47 2.27 -5.56
C VAL A 48 5.95 1.85 -5.56
N LYS A 49 6.74 2.28 -4.57
CA LYS A 49 8.16 1.89 -4.46
C LYS A 49 8.35 0.47 -3.93
N ILE A 50 7.49 0.03 -3.03
CA ILE A 50 7.46 -1.35 -2.53
C ILE A 50 7.07 -2.29 -3.67
N ASP A 51 6.08 -1.95 -4.49
CA ASP A 51 5.69 -2.71 -5.69
C ASP A 51 6.87 -2.96 -6.62
N SER A 52 7.63 -1.90 -6.96
CA SER A 52 8.83 -2.02 -7.81
C SER A 52 9.94 -2.88 -7.19
N ALA A 53 9.91 -3.14 -5.88
CA ALA A 53 10.90 -3.96 -5.20
C ALA A 53 10.58 -5.46 -5.26
N PHE A 54 9.33 -5.85 -5.53
CA PHE A 54 8.93 -7.26 -5.61
C PHE A 54 9.64 -8.04 -6.73
N GLU A 55 10.04 -7.38 -7.83
CA GLU A 55 10.84 -8.02 -8.88
C GLU A 55 12.24 -8.46 -8.42
N LEU A 56 12.72 -7.92 -7.30
CA LEU A 56 14.11 -8.02 -6.88
C LEU A 56 14.29 -8.81 -5.58
N GLN A 57 13.21 -9.19 -4.89
CA GLN A 57 13.25 -9.55 -3.47
C GLN A 57 12.25 -10.66 -3.09
N ASP A 58 12.39 -11.19 -1.87
CA ASP A 58 11.46 -12.16 -1.29
C ASP A 58 10.08 -11.51 -1.07
N GLU A 59 9.04 -12.16 -1.62
CA GLU A 59 7.66 -11.69 -1.63
C GLU A 59 7.08 -11.53 -0.22
N CYS A 60 7.44 -12.41 0.72
CA CYS A 60 6.83 -12.44 2.06
C CYS A 60 7.17 -11.21 2.91
N GLU A 61 8.39 -10.66 2.79
CA GLU A 61 8.79 -9.47 3.54
C GLU A 61 8.15 -8.19 2.99
N LEU A 62 7.96 -8.14 1.68
CA LEU A 62 7.37 -6.99 1.02
C LEU A 62 5.86 -6.95 1.22
N GLU A 63 5.18 -8.09 1.28
CA GLU A 63 3.76 -8.18 1.65
C GLU A 63 3.49 -7.55 3.03
N TYR A 64 4.33 -7.82 4.02
CA TYR A 64 4.23 -7.18 5.35
C TYR A 64 4.34 -5.65 5.27
N LEU A 65 5.26 -5.12 4.46
CA LEU A 65 5.40 -3.68 4.27
C LEU A 65 4.18 -3.07 3.57
N VAL A 66 3.60 -3.77 2.59
CA VAL A 66 2.36 -3.34 1.93
C VAL A 66 1.25 -3.17 2.96
N ASP A 67 1.04 -4.17 3.84
CA ASP A 67 0.03 -4.11 4.89
C ASP A 67 0.27 -2.93 5.86
N ALA A 68 1.52 -2.70 6.27
CA ALA A 68 1.87 -1.60 7.17
C ALA A 68 1.53 -0.22 6.57
N TYR A 69 1.87 0.00 5.29
CA TYR A 69 1.62 1.27 4.61
C TYR A 69 0.16 1.46 4.19
N LEU A 70 -0.58 0.39 3.86
CA LEU A 70 -2.02 0.43 3.67
C LEU A 70 -2.73 0.79 4.98
N GLY A 71 -2.32 0.19 6.10
CA GLY A 71 -2.84 0.53 7.43
C GLY A 71 -2.63 2.01 7.78
N LEU A 72 -1.40 2.52 7.57
CA LEU A 72 -1.07 3.92 7.80
C LEU A 72 -1.90 4.87 6.91
N HIS A 73 -2.09 4.51 5.64
CA HIS A 73 -2.90 5.27 4.70
C HIS A 73 -4.38 5.31 5.12
N LEU A 74 -4.95 4.16 5.49
CA LEU A 74 -6.33 4.04 5.95
C LEU A 74 -6.57 4.88 7.20
N ASP A 75 -5.69 4.79 8.19
CA ASP A 75 -5.78 5.55 9.43
C ASP A 75 -5.78 7.06 9.18
N ALA A 76 -4.91 7.53 8.28
CA ALA A 76 -4.87 8.94 7.90
C ALA A 76 -6.14 9.35 7.13
N CYS A 77 -6.65 8.49 6.24
CA CYS A 77 -7.89 8.71 5.52
C CYS A 77 -9.10 8.80 6.46
N CYS A 78 -9.19 7.93 7.47
CA CYS A 78 -10.25 7.95 8.49
C CYS A 78 -10.24 9.25 9.31
N LYS A 79 -9.05 9.77 9.64
CA LYS A 79 -8.88 11.03 10.38
C LYS A 79 -9.17 12.26 9.52
N LEU A 80 -8.64 12.31 8.30
CA LEU A 80 -8.81 13.44 7.39
C LEU A 80 -10.20 13.53 6.77
N LYS A 81 -10.83 12.37 6.54
CA LYS A 81 -12.09 12.22 5.79
C LYS A 81 -12.02 12.92 4.42
N PRO A 82 -11.13 12.48 3.52
CA PRO A 82 -11.05 13.04 2.17
C PRO A 82 -12.38 12.85 1.41
N ASP A 83 -12.55 13.62 0.34
CA ASP A 83 -13.68 13.39 -0.57
C ASP A 83 -13.66 11.93 -1.07
N PRO A 84 -14.74 11.16 -0.87
CA PRO A 84 -14.72 9.72 -1.14
C PRO A 84 -14.50 9.39 -2.62
N VAL A 85 -15.03 10.21 -3.53
CA VAL A 85 -14.89 10.03 -4.99
C VAL A 85 -13.45 10.30 -5.41
N ALA A 86 -12.86 11.40 -4.93
CA ALA A 86 -11.46 11.71 -5.18
C ALA A 86 -10.52 10.65 -4.60
N LEU A 87 -10.81 10.12 -3.40
CA LEU A 87 -10.04 9.03 -2.82
C LEU A 87 -10.16 7.75 -3.66
N GLY A 88 -11.38 7.39 -4.10
CA GLY A 88 -11.60 6.25 -4.98
C GLY A 88 -10.81 6.35 -6.29
N ALA A 89 -10.81 7.52 -6.93
CA ALA A 89 -10.03 7.77 -8.13
C ALA A 89 -8.52 7.66 -7.89
N ARG A 90 -8.00 8.12 -6.73
CA ARG A 90 -6.59 7.94 -6.36
C ARG A 90 -6.23 6.48 -6.16
N LEU A 91 -7.06 5.70 -5.47
CA LEU A 91 -6.82 4.27 -5.28
C LEU A 91 -6.86 3.51 -6.61
N ALA A 92 -7.75 3.91 -7.53
CA ALA A 92 -7.75 3.36 -8.90
C ALA A 92 -6.46 3.72 -9.65
N GLU A 93 -5.90 4.90 -9.41
CA GLU A 93 -4.61 5.28 -9.98
C GLU A 93 -3.47 4.42 -9.45
N LEU A 94 -3.42 4.19 -8.14
CA LEU A 94 -2.42 3.31 -7.52
C LEU A 94 -2.49 1.91 -8.11
N ARG A 95 -3.70 1.35 -8.28
CA ARG A 95 -3.91 0.08 -8.98
C ARG A 95 -3.25 0.03 -10.36
N ARG A 96 -3.20 1.15 -11.10
CA ARG A 96 -2.55 1.21 -12.43
C ARG A 96 -1.02 1.33 -12.33
N GLN A 97 -0.50 1.78 -11.21
CA GLN A 97 0.92 2.00 -10.99
C GLN A 97 1.60 0.83 -10.28
N THR A 98 0.81 -0.14 -9.79
CA THR A 98 1.28 -1.33 -9.07
C THR A 98 0.86 -2.59 -9.83
N GLU A 99 1.75 -3.59 -9.89
CA GLU A 99 1.51 -4.81 -10.66
C GLU A 99 1.27 -6.05 -9.79
N TRP A 100 1.59 -5.99 -8.49
CA TRP A 100 1.54 -7.13 -7.57
C TRP A 100 0.21 -7.27 -6.81
N GLY A 101 -0.86 -6.65 -7.31
CA GLY A 101 -2.24 -6.95 -6.89
C GLY A 101 -2.73 -6.31 -5.58
N PHE A 102 -1.99 -5.36 -4.99
CA PHE A 102 -2.39 -4.70 -3.73
C PHE A 102 -3.74 -3.98 -3.81
N PHE A 103 -4.17 -3.67 -5.03
CA PHE A 103 -5.40 -2.97 -5.35
C PHE A 103 -6.29 -3.75 -6.34
N ASP A 104 -6.23 -5.08 -6.37
CA ASP A 104 -7.14 -5.90 -7.21
C ASP A 104 -8.62 -5.65 -6.89
N GLY A 105 -8.89 -5.22 -5.65
CA GLY A 105 -10.16 -4.67 -5.21
C GLY A 105 -9.96 -3.45 -4.32
N PRO A 106 -11.05 -2.81 -3.85
CA PRO A 106 -10.93 -1.79 -2.82
C PRO A 106 -10.22 -2.41 -1.61
N PRO A 107 -9.12 -1.82 -1.12
CA PRO A 107 -8.37 -2.42 -0.02
C PRO A 107 -9.27 -2.62 1.21
N ALA A 108 -8.98 -3.67 1.97
CA ALA A 108 -9.76 -4.02 3.15
C ALA A 108 -9.84 -2.82 4.13
N GLY A 109 -11.03 -2.59 4.69
CA GLY A 109 -11.27 -1.49 5.63
C GLY A 109 -11.62 -0.13 5.00
N TYR A 110 -11.42 0.07 3.70
CA TYR A 110 -11.73 1.36 3.05
C TYR A 110 -13.23 1.62 2.81
N GLY A 111 -14.09 0.62 3.03
CA GLY A 111 -15.52 0.73 2.76
C GLY A 111 -16.18 1.93 3.46
N ASP A 112 -15.79 2.21 4.70
CA ASP A 112 -16.37 3.30 5.49
C ASP A 112 -15.95 4.69 5.00
N VAL A 113 -14.70 4.84 4.53
CA VAL A 113 -14.18 6.12 4.03
C VAL A 113 -14.56 6.39 2.58
N LEU A 114 -14.71 5.34 1.77
CA LEU A 114 -15.10 5.45 0.35
C LEU A 114 -16.62 5.55 0.17
N GLY A 115 -17.40 4.86 1.01
CA GLY A 115 -18.82 4.67 0.76
C GLY A 115 -19.11 4.12 -0.64
N LYS A 116 -20.36 4.22 -1.08
CA LYS A 116 -20.77 3.69 -2.39
C LYS A 116 -20.14 4.42 -3.56
N ASP A 117 -20.09 5.75 -3.48
CA ASP A 117 -19.65 6.59 -4.61
C ASP A 117 -18.13 6.51 -4.79
N GLY A 118 -17.36 6.46 -3.69
CA GLY A 118 -15.92 6.23 -3.75
C GLY A 118 -15.55 4.83 -4.24
N ILE A 119 -16.29 3.79 -3.82
CA ILE A 119 -16.13 2.44 -4.38
C ILE A 119 -16.45 2.44 -5.87
N SER A 120 -17.51 3.13 -6.30
CA SER A 120 -17.84 3.23 -7.73
C SER A 120 -16.73 3.95 -8.52
N ALA A 121 -16.12 5.00 -7.95
CA ALA A 121 -15.01 5.69 -8.58
C ALA A 121 -13.76 4.80 -8.67
N PHE A 122 -13.47 4.01 -7.62
CA PHE A 122 -12.38 3.03 -7.64
C PHE A 122 -12.56 1.95 -8.72
N LEU A 123 -13.78 1.41 -8.82
CA LEU A 123 -14.10 0.34 -9.77
C LEU A 123 -14.27 0.86 -11.20
N SER A 124 -14.44 2.17 -11.40
CA SER A 124 -14.54 2.72 -12.73
C SER A 124 -13.20 2.55 -13.47
N GLU A 125 -13.18 1.73 -14.51
CA GLU A 125 -12.09 1.76 -15.46
C GLU A 125 -12.16 3.10 -16.21
N PRO A 126 -11.05 3.85 -16.37
CA PRO A 126 -11.04 4.92 -17.35
C PRO A 126 -11.33 4.26 -18.70
N LYS A 127 -12.41 4.66 -19.36
CA LYS A 127 -12.68 4.29 -20.75
C LYS A 127 -11.41 4.59 -21.54
N VAL A 128 -10.67 3.55 -21.91
CA VAL A 128 -9.65 3.66 -22.95
C VAL A 128 -10.43 3.86 -24.23
N SER A 129 -10.68 5.12 -24.58
CA SER A 129 -11.10 5.48 -25.93
C SER A 129 -9.90 5.19 -26.84
N CYS A 130 -9.97 4.08 -27.58
CA CYS A 130 -9.19 3.87 -28.79
C CYS A 130 -9.43 5.01 -29.79
#